data_AF-A0A5P2DRT2-F1
#
_entry.id   AF-A0A5P2DRT2-F1
#
_cell.length_a   1.000
_cell.length_b   1.000
_cell.length_c   1.000
_cell.angle_alpha   90.00
_cell.angle_beta   90.00
_cell.angle_gamma   90.00
#
_symmetry.space_group_name_H-M   'P 1'
#
loop_
_entity.id
_entity.type
_entity.pdbx_description
1 polymer ?
#
loop_
_entity_poly.entity_id
_entity_poly.type
_entity_poly.pdbx_seq_one_letter_code
_entity_poly.pdbx_strand_id
1 'polypeptide(L)' 'MATPHDAHEHLPHALLRRPVRDIASGVEGILMAVVKENVAVGDGSVWAEIAYIRRPQGGREHTTAATNIVAAL' A
#
# COMPACT_ATOMS: atom_id res chain seq x y z
N MET A 1 17.89 11.68 19.62
CA MET A 1 16.47 11.24 19.66
C MET A 1 16.01 11.18 18.20
N ALA A 2 15.96 9.99 17.60
CA ALA A 2 15.38 9.86 16.26
C ALA A 2 13.88 10.14 16.38
N THR A 3 13.40 11.21 15.78
CA THR A 3 11.98 11.55 15.73
C THR A 3 11.24 10.37 15.08
N PRO A 4 10.20 9.77 15.69
CA PRO A 4 9.56 8.55 15.18
C PRO A 4 8.63 8.81 13.99
N HIS A 5 8.86 9.86 13.19
CA HIS A 5 7.87 10.42 12.28
C HIS A 5 8.01 10.05 10.79
N ASP A 6 9.09 9.41 10.37
CA ASP A 6 9.37 9.28 8.93
C ASP A 6 9.87 7.89 8.55
N ALA A 7 8.98 6.92 8.45
CA ALA A 7 9.12 6.03 7.29
C ALA A 7 8.02 6.42 6.33
N HIS A 8 8.42 7.12 5.27
CA HIS A 8 7.78 7.12 3.96
C HIS A 8 8.76 6.42 3.00
N GLU A 9 9.33 5.30 3.47
CA GLU A 9 10.34 4.56 2.71
C GLU A 9 9.65 3.73 1.64
N HIS A 10 10.01 3.98 0.38
CA HIS A 10 9.58 3.15 -0.74
C HIS A 10 10.25 1.79 -0.67
N LEU A 11 9.45 0.75 -0.47
CA LEU A 11 9.91 -0.62 -0.44
C LEU A 11 9.84 -1.27 -1.83
N PRO A 12 10.83 -2.11 -2.19
CA PRO A 12 10.76 -2.89 -3.41
C PRO A 12 9.63 -3.93 -3.31
N HIS A 13 8.90 -4.15 -4.41
CA HIS A 13 7.85 -5.16 -4.46
C HIS A 13 7.83 -5.87 -5.82
N ALA A 14 7.62 -7.18 -5.84
CA ALA A 14 7.66 -8.00 -7.07
C ALA A 14 6.53 -7.64 -8.06
N LEU A 15 5.43 -7.08 -7.56
CA LEU A 15 4.29 -6.64 -8.36
C LEU A 15 4.30 -5.14 -8.69
N LEU A 16 5.40 -4.43 -8.41
CA LEU A 16 5.50 -3.00 -8.68
C LEU A 16 5.29 -2.71 -10.17
N ARG A 17 4.45 -1.72 -10.49
CA ARG A 17 4.00 -1.35 -11.85
C ARG A 17 3.28 -2.46 -12.61
N ARG A 18 2.73 -3.45 -11.91
CA ARG A 18 1.94 -4.54 -12.50
C ARG A 18 0.46 -4.46 -12.07
N PRO A 19 -0.46 -5.09 -12.83
CA PRO A 19 -1.84 -5.25 -12.41
C PRO A 19 -1.93 -6.05 -11.10
N VAL A 20 -2.66 -5.49 -10.14
CA VAL A 20 -2.93 -6.11 -8.85
C VAL A 20 -4.41 -6.01 -8.51
N ARG A 21 -4.86 -6.93 -7.66
CA ARG A 21 -6.17 -6.93 -7.03
C ARG A 21 -5.99 -6.89 -5.51
N ASP A 22 -6.68 -5.98 -4.86
CA ASP A 22 -6.85 -5.99 -3.41
C ASP A 22 -7.94 -7.02 -3.05
N ILE A 23 -7.59 -8.07 -2.32
CA ILE A 23 -8.53 -9.12 -1.92
C ILE A 23 -9.53 -8.65 -0.88
N ALA A 24 -9.19 -7.64 -0.08
CA ALA A 24 -10.06 -7.16 1.00
C ALA A 24 -11.19 -6.26 0.46
N SER A 25 -10.90 -5.44 -0.55
CA SER A 25 -11.88 -4.53 -1.16
C SER A 25 -12.41 -4.99 -2.52
N GLY A 26 -11.74 -5.93 -3.18
CA GLY A 26 -12.01 -6.35 -4.55
C GLY A 26 -11.53 -5.36 -5.62
N VAL A 27 -10.87 -4.26 -5.23
CA VAL A 27 -10.39 -3.23 -6.17
C VAL A 27 -9.23 -3.75 -7.01
N GLU A 28 -9.30 -3.50 -8.31
CA GLU A 28 -8.23 -3.78 -9.27
C GLU A 28 -7.57 -2.48 -9.76
N GLY A 29 -6.28 -2.55 -10.06
CA GLY A 29 -5.50 -1.43 -10.58
C GLY A 29 -4.03 -1.76 -10.74
N ILE A 30 -3.20 -0.74 -10.93
CA ILE A 30 -1.73 -0.90 -11.03
C ILE A 30 -1.10 -0.57 -9.68
N LEU A 31 -0.23 -1.44 -9.18
CA LEU A 31 0.56 -1.14 -7.99
C LEU A 31 1.61 -0.07 -8.31
N MET A 32 1.48 1.11 -7.70
CA MET A 32 2.37 2.24 -7.96
C MET A 32 3.55 2.30 -6.98
N ALA A 33 3.30 1.97 -5.70
CA ALA A 33 4.30 1.97 -4.65
C ALA A 33 3.89 1.05 -3.50
N VAL A 34 4.88 0.57 -2.76
CA VAL A 34 4.70 0.06 -1.41
C VAL A 34 5.54 0.94 -0.50
N VAL A 35 4.94 1.46 0.57
CA VAL A 35 5.58 2.38 1.51
C VAL A 35 5.44 1.83 2.91
N LYS A 36 6.53 1.78 3.68
CA LYS A 36 6.45 1.49 5.11
C LYS A 36 5.96 2.74 5.81
N GLU A 37 4.80 2.69 6.46
CA GLU A 37 4.16 3.82 7.14
C GLU A 37 3.82 3.47 8.59
N ASN A 38 3.78 4.48 9.47
CA ASN A 38 3.27 4.29 10.82
C ASN A 38 1.76 4.56 10.83
N VAL A 39 0.97 3.51 11.09
CA VAL A 39 -0.49 3.56 11.07
C VAL A 39 -1.01 3.48 12.49
N ALA A 40 -1.89 4.40 12.87
CA ALA A 40 -2.58 4.35 14.15
C ALA A 40 -3.54 3.13 14.21
N VAL A 41 -3.46 2.35 15.29
CA VAL A 41 -4.31 1.19 15.53
C VAL A 41 -4.75 1.20 17.00
N GLY A 42 -6.04 1.44 17.23
CA GLY A 42 -6.59 1.62 18.58
C GLY A 42 -5.90 2.78 19.30
N ASP A 43 -5.41 2.51 20.52
CA ASP A 43 -4.67 3.49 21.34
C ASP A 43 -3.16 3.53 21.02
N GLY A 44 -2.72 2.80 19.98
CA GLY A 44 -1.31 2.67 19.60
C GLY A 44 -1.04 2.95 18.13
N SER A 45 0.16 2.62 17.68
CA SER A 45 0.60 2.82 16.30
C SER A 45 1.51 1.66 15.87
N VAL A 46 1.36 1.17 14.65
CA VAL A 46 2.15 0.05 14.10
C VAL A 46 2.79 0.44 12.79
N TRP A 47 4.02 -0.01 12.57
CA TRP A 47 4.65 0.09 11.25
C TRP A 47 4.04 -0.96 10.33
N ALA A 48 3.43 -0.51 9.23
CA ALA A 48 2.79 -1.35 8.23
C ALA A 48 3.28 -1.02 6.82
N GLU A 49 3.29 -2.01 5.94
CA GLU A 49 3.58 -1.81 4.52
C GLU A 49 2.28 -1.50 3.77
N ILE A 50 2.18 -0.30 3.23
CA ILE A 50 1.00 0.22 2.55
C ILE A 50 1.22 0.22 1.04
N ALA A 51 0.37 -0.51 0.33
CA ALA A 51 0.32 -0.56 -1.11
C ALA A 51 -0.57 0.55 -1.67
N TYR A 52 -0.02 1.33 -2.60
CA TYR A 52 -0.72 2.38 -3.34
C TYR A 52 -1.12 1.86 -4.71
N ILE A 53 -2.42 1.74 -4.95
CA ILE A 53 -3.00 1.20 -6.18
C ILE A 53 -3.66 2.32 -6.98
N ARG A 54 -3.22 2.48 -8.23
CA ARG A 54 -3.86 3.39 -9.18
C ARG A 54 -4.95 2.66 -9.95
N ARG A 55 -6.20 3.09 -9.76
CA ARG A 55 -7.35 2.53 -10.46
C ARG A 55 -7.39 2.96 -11.94
N PRO A 56 -7.93 2.13 -12.84
CA PRO A 56 -8.04 2.45 -14.26
C PRO A 56 -8.89 3.69 -14.54
N GLN A 57 -9.92 3.92 -13.74
CA GLN A 57 -10.82 5.07 -13.89
C GLN A 57 -10.17 6.41 -13.44
N GLY A 58 -8.91 6.38 -12.97
CA GLY A 58 -8.23 7.53 -12.39
C GLY A 58 -8.79 7.91 -11.01
N GLY A 59 -8.47 9.12 -10.55
CA GLY A 59 -8.88 9.63 -9.24
C GLY A 59 -7.94 9.26 -8.09
N ARG A 60 -8.46 9.31 -6.84
CA ARG A 60 -7.68 9.03 -5.63
C ARG A 60 -7.19 7.58 -5.63
N GLU A 61 -5.90 7.42 -5.33
CA GLU A 61 -5.25 6.12 -5.19
C GLU A 61 -5.89 5.32 -4.05
N HIS A 62 -6.06 4.04 -4.28
CA HIS A 62 -6.58 3.10 -3.29
C HIS A 62 -5.41 2.57 -2.48
N THR A 63 -5.45 2.76 -1.16
CA THR A 63 -4.41 2.31 -0.25
C THR A 63 -4.89 1.09 0.53
N THR A 64 -4.08 0.04 0.59
CA THR A 64 -4.37 -1.19 1.34
C THR A 64 -3.08 -1.76 1.92
N ALA A 65 -3.16 -2.73 2.82
CA ALA A 65 -1.97 -3.43 3.30
C ALA A 65 -1.32 -4.19 2.13
N ALA A 66 0.02 -4.19 2.03
CA ALA A 66 0.74 -4.92 0.99
C ALA A 66 0.48 -6.43 1.02
N THR A 67 0.07 -6.97 2.18
CA THR A 67 -0.35 -8.37 2.32
C THR A 67 -1.69 -8.68 1.64
N ASN A 68 -2.50 -7.67 1.30
CA ASN A 68 -3.80 -7.85 0.68
C ASN A 68 -3.75 -7.84 -0.86
N ILE A 69 -2.60 -7.47 -1.45
CA ILE A 69 -2.48 -7.41 -2.90
C ILE A 69 -2.04 -8.76 -3.49
N VAL A 70 -2.74 -9.16 -4.54
CA VAL A 70 -2.36 -10.30 -5.38
C VAL A 70 -2.23 -9.84 -6.82
N ALA A 71 -1.53 -10.62 -7.65
CA ALA A 71 -1.47 -10.33 -9.08
C ALA A 71 -2.87 -10.42 -9.69
N ALA A 72 -3.26 -9.40 -10.46
CA ALA A 72 -4.43 -9.49 -11.32
C ALA A 72 -3.97 -10.06 -12.68
N LEU A 73 -4.71 -11.05 -13.17
CA LEU A 73 -4.47 -11.71 -14.47
C LEU A 73 -5.07 -10.89 -15.61
#